data_AF-A0A4Z2FJ41-F1
#
_entry.id   AF-A0A4Z2FJ41-F1
#
_cell.length_a   1.000
_cell.length_b   1.000
_cell.length_c   1.000
_cell.angle_alpha   90.00
_cell.angle_beta   90.00
_cell.angle_gamma   90.00
#
_symmetry.space_group_name_H-M   'P 1'
#
loop_
_entity.id
_entity.type
_entity.pdbx_description
1 polymer ?
#
loop_
_entity_poly.entity_id
_entity_poly.type
_entity_poly.pdbx_seq_one_letter_code
_entity_poly.pdbx_strand_id
1 'polypeptide(L)'
;MLQLRTAMVKGETGTMALDVRASLDKGRRVMFLKNDYFYTVINETPFSLGIVLTRGYGEYIFIGNVSVEEGLHDLLAPDLTIASEWTYCETDIDPAHRKLTQLQAVVRYLTGKEPDLECDVQLMQQTLFDAVVTAPMEAYWTALMLNTSGMKEGVETAFLGTRSGLIRFQRYAGIEKRVAK
;
A
#
# COMPACT_ATOMS: atom_id res chain seq x y z
N MET A 1 13.90 -1.67 -24.86
CA MET A 1 13.67 -0.25 -24.46
C MET A 1 13.72 0.72 -25.64
N LEU A 2 14.79 0.74 -26.46
CA LEU A 2 14.91 1.69 -27.60
C LEU A 2 13.76 1.58 -28.62
N GLN A 3 13.29 0.35 -28.90
CA GLN A 3 12.16 0.11 -29.80
C GLN A 3 10.85 0.69 -29.25
N LEU A 4 10.50 0.39 -27.99
CA LEU A 4 9.32 0.95 -27.31
C LEU A 4 9.33 2.49 -27.34
N ARG A 5 10.45 3.11 -26.94
CA ARG A 5 10.58 4.58 -26.98
C ARG A 5 10.34 5.12 -28.38
N THR A 6 10.95 4.51 -29.40
CA THR A 6 10.80 4.95 -30.79
C THR A 6 9.34 4.87 -31.25
N ALA A 7 8.65 3.77 -30.96
CA ALA A 7 7.24 3.58 -31.29
C ALA A 7 6.37 4.68 -30.63
N MET A 8 6.57 4.93 -29.33
CA MET A 8 5.85 5.98 -28.61
C MET A 8 6.14 7.39 -29.14
N VAL A 9 7.39 7.70 -29.51
CA VAL A 9 7.77 9.00 -30.11
C VAL A 9 7.13 9.21 -31.49
N LYS A 10 6.95 8.14 -32.25
CA LYS A 10 6.28 8.18 -33.56
C LYS A 10 4.75 8.23 -33.46
N GLY A 11 4.18 8.17 -32.25
CA GLY A 11 2.73 8.15 -32.04
C GLY A 11 2.09 6.83 -32.46
N GLU A 12 2.83 5.73 -32.39
CA GLU A 12 2.29 4.39 -32.69
C GLU A 12 1.47 3.86 -31.50
N THR A 13 0.48 3.02 -31.79
CA THR A 13 -0.32 2.29 -30.78
C THR A 13 0.01 0.81 -30.84
N GLY A 14 0.25 0.18 -29.70
CA GLY A 14 0.56 -1.25 -29.65
C GLY A 14 0.90 -1.78 -28.28
N THR A 15 1.39 -3.01 -28.27
CA THR A 15 1.85 -3.71 -27.07
C THR A 15 3.24 -4.30 -27.27
N MET A 16 4.00 -4.48 -26.19
CA MET A 16 5.34 -5.06 -26.23
C MET A 16 5.70 -5.73 -24.91
N ALA A 17 6.22 -6.95 -24.95
CA ALA A 17 6.75 -7.65 -23.78
C ALA A 17 8.28 -7.48 -23.72
N LEU A 18 8.82 -7.09 -22.56
CA LEU A 18 10.26 -6.87 -22.36
C LEU A 18 10.74 -7.46 -21.04
N ASP A 19 11.89 -8.12 -21.06
CA ASP A 19 12.65 -8.43 -19.86
C ASP A 19 13.43 -7.17 -19.44
N VAL A 20 13.23 -6.72 -18.20
CA VAL A 20 13.78 -5.47 -17.68
C VAL A 20 14.58 -5.68 -16.40
N ARG A 21 15.58 -4.83 -16.21
CA ARG A 21 16.36 -4.73 -14.97
C ARG A 21 15.95 -3.45 -14.26
N ALA A 22 15.15 -3.56 -13.21
CA ALA A 22 14.72 -2.43 -12.40
C ALA A 22 15.74 -2.17 -11.29
N SER A 23 16.18 -0.91 -11.16
CA SER A 23 17.05 -0.50 -10.08
C SER A 23 16.22 -0.04 -8.89
N LEU A 24 16.52 -0.59 -7.71
CA LEU A 24 15.90 -0.22 -6.44
C LEU A 24 16.92 0.50 -5.54
N ASP A 25 16.41 1.20 -4.52
CA ASP A 25 17.20 1.88 -3.48
C ASP A 25 18.31 2.76 -4.04
N LYS A 26 17.98 3.63 -5.01
CA LYS A 26 18.93 4.54 -5.65
C LYS A 26 20.16 3.82 -6.24
N GLY A 27 19.98 2.63 -6.84
CA GLY A 27 21.08 1.91 -7.47
C GLY A 27 21.60 0.70 -6.71
N ARG A 28 21.22 0.50 -5.45
CA ARG A 28 21.85 -0.51 -4.58
C ARG A 28 21.40 -1.94 -4.87
N ARG A 29 20.18 -2.11 -5.37
CA ARG A 29 19.60 -3.43 -5.67
C ARG A 29 19.08 -3.46 -7.12
N VAL A 30 19.09 -4.66 -7.70
CA VAL A 30 18.56 -4.89 -9.05
C VAL A 30 17.51 -5.99 -8.99
N MET A 31 16.36 -5.76 -9.60
CA MET A 31 15.33 -6.76 -9.83
C MET A 31 15.22 -7.07 -11.31
N PHE A 32 15.00 -8.34 -11.63
CA PHE A 32 14.74 -8.80 -12.99
C PHE A 32 13.24 -9.06 -13.12
N LEU A 33 12.57 -8.31 -14.00
CA LEU A 33 11.13 -8.36 -14.19
C LEU A 33 10.81 -8.63 -15.66
N LYS A 34 9.64 -9.20 -15.91
CA LYS A 34 9.08 -9.32 -17.25
C LYS A 34 7.85 -8.43 -17.34
N ASN A 35 7.92 -7.40 -18.18
CA ASN A 35 6.91 -6.35 -18.24
C ASN A 35 6.18 -6.37 -19.58
N ASP A 36 4.86 -6.26 -19.53
CA ASP A 36 4.01 -6.02 -20.68
C ASP A 36 3.66 -4.53 -20.74
N TYR A 37 4.07 -3.90 -21.82
CA TYR A 37 3.87 -2.49 -22.12
C TYR A 37 2.69 -2.33 -23.06
N PHE A 38 1.80 -1.39 -22.76
CA PHE A 38 0.65 -0.99 -23.57
C PHE A 38 0.80 0.50 -23.85
N TYR A 39 0.84 0.91 -25.11
CA TYR A 39 1.11 2.30 -25.45
C TYR A 39 0.22 2.79 -26.59
N THR A 40 -0.10 4.08 -26.56
CA THR A 40 -0.94 4.75 -27.55
C THR A 40 -0.61 6.25 -27.61
N VAL A 41 -1.02 6.91 -28.69
CA VAL A 41 -0.97 8.37 -28.80
C VAL A 41 -2.13 9.03 -28.04
N ILE A 42 -1.89 10.22 -27.48
CA ILE A 42 -2.93 11.09 -26.94
C ILE A 42 -3.31 12.07 -28.05
N ASN A 43 -4.52 11.92 -28.59
CA ASN A 43 -5.01 12.73 -29.71
C ASN A 43 -4.88 14.24 -29.43
N GLU A 44 -4.56 14.99 -30.49
CA GLU A 44 -4.42 16.45 -30.46
C GLU A 44 -3.28 16.97 -29.55
N THR A 45 -2.38 16.08 -29.12
CA THR A 45 -1.18 16.44 -28.36
C THR A 45 0.07 15.75 -28.94
N PRO A 46 1.28 16.26 -28.68
CA PRO A 46 2.51 15.56 -29.05
C PRO A 46 2.87 14.43 -28.08
N PHE A 47 1.99 14.06 -27.16
CA PHE A 47 2.27 13.10 -26.10
C PHE A 47 1.72 11.69 -26.43
N SER A 48 2.42 10.68 -25.91
CA SER A 48 2.00 9.28 -25.96
C SER A 48 1.91 8.73 -24.54
N LEU A 49 0.88 7.95 -24.27
CA LEU A 49 0.66 7.26 -23.00
C LEU A 49 1.26 5.85 -23.07
N GLY A 50 1.95 5.44 -22.01
CA GLY A 50 2.43 4.07 -21.83
C GLY A 50 2.06 3.55 -20.45
N ILE A 51 1.43 2.38 -20.40
CA ILE A 51 1.08 1.65 -19.18
C ILE A 51 1.92 0.37 -19.14
N VAL A 52 2.40 0.01 -17.96
CA VAL A 52 3.27 -1.15 -17.76
C VAL A 52 2.69 -2.06 -16.71
N LEU A 53 2.49 -3.34 -17.05
CA LEU A 53 2.11 -4.39 -16.12
C LEU A 53 3.26 -5.37 -15.97
N THR A 54 3.65 -5.67 -14.73
CA THR A 54 4.70 -6.65 -14.46
C THR A 54 4.07 -8.04 -14.36
N ARG A 55 4.50 -8.99 -15.19
CA ARG A 55 3.88 -10.34 -15.20
C ARG A 55 3.95 -11.01 -13.84
N GLY A 56 2.88 -11.71 -13.49
CA GLY A 56 2.71 -12.36 -12.20
C GLY A 56 2.26 -11.42 -11.07
N TYR A 57 2.10 -10.12 -11.34
CA TYR A 57 1.57 -9.15 -10.39
C TYR A 57 0.67 -8.10 -11.08
N GLY A 58 -0.41 -7.67 -10.43
CA GLY A 58 -1.20 -6.52 -10.90
C GLY A 58 -2.14 -6.78 -12.09
N GLU A 59 -2.19 -7.99 -12.66
CA GLU A 59 -3.21 -8.38 -13.66
C GLU A 59 -4.62 -8.46 -13.06
N TYR A 60 -4.70 -8.85 -11.78
CA TYR A 60 -5.95 -8.96 -11.02
C TYR A 60 -5.88 -8.11 -9.77
N ILE A 61 -7.05 -7.59 -9.37
CA ILE A 61 -7.23 -6.81 -8.15
C ILE A 61 -8.35 -7.48 -7.35
N PHE A 62 -8.09 -7.75 -6.07
CA PHE A 62 -9.14 -8.15 -5.14
C PHE A 62 -9.81 -6.90 -4.61
N ILE A 63 -11.14 -6.90 -4.62
CA ILE A 63 -11.98 -5.85 -4.06
C ILE A 63 -12.88 -6.52 -3.03
N GLY A 64 -12.66 -6.19 -1.77
CA GLY A 64 -13.54 -6.61 -0.68
C GLY A 64 -14.48 -5.49 -0.25
N ASN A 65 -15.58 -5.88 0.41
CA ASN A 65 -16.53 -4.95 1.01
C ASN A 65 -16.74 -5.34 2.47
N VAL A 66 -16.74 -4.35 3.36
CA VAL A 66 -16.96 -4.50 4.81
C VAL A 66 -17.85 -3.36 5.28
N SER A 67 -18.50 -3.54 6.44
CA SER A 67 -19.24 -2.43 7.05
C SER A 67 -18.27 -1.34 7.53
N VAL A 68 -18.74 -0.08 7.56
CA VAL A 68 -17.93 1.03 8.06
C VAL A 68 -17.61 0.83 9.54
N GLU A 69 -18.56 0.30 10.30
CA GLU A 69 -18.41 0.04 11.73
C GLU A 69 -17.30 -0.98 12.02
N GLU A 70 -17.32 -2.12 11.31
CA GLU A 70 -16.30 -3.17 11.44
C GLU A 70 -14.92 -2.67 10.96
N GLY A 71 -14.87 -2.07 9.77
CA GLY A 71 -13.63 -1.55 9.22
C GLY A 71 -13.00 -0.45 10.09
N LEU A 72 -13.82 0.45 10.64
CA LEU A 72 -13.34 1.53 11.50
C LEU A 72 -12.82 1.00 12.84
N HIS A 73 -13.43 -0.05 13.39
CA HIS A 73 -12.95 -0.71 14.60
C HIS A 73 -11.51 -1.21 14.41
N ASP A 74 -11.27 -1.98 13.36
CA ASP A 74 -9.96 -2.58 13.09
C ASP A 74 -8.93 -1.56 12.58
N LEU A 75 -9.36 -0.51 11.87
CA LEU A 75 -8.50 0.58 11.42
C LEU A 75 -7.92 1.41 12.59
N LEU A 76 -8.62 1.44 13.72
CA LEU A 76 -8.20 2.16 14.92
C LEU A 76 -7.34 1.30 15.87
N ALA A 77 -6.99 0.07 15.46
CA ALA A 77 -6.11 -0.79 16.23
C ALA A 77 -4.71 -0.15 16.43
N PRO A 78 -4.09 -0.30 17.61
CA PRO A 78 -2.86 0.39 17.96
C PRO A 78 -1.61 -0.11 17.22
N ASP A 79 -1.67 -1.32 16.65
CA ASP A 79 -0.60 -1.93 15.85
C ASP A 79 -0.61 -1.50 14.38
N LEU A 80 -1.56 -0.64 13.98
CA LEU A 80 -1.85 -0.29 12.60
C LEU A 80 -1.49 1.17 12.28
N THR A 81 -0.98 1.38 11.07
CA THR A 81 -0.83 2.68 10.43
C THR A 81 -1.27 2.62 8.97
N ILE A 82 -1.56 3.78 8.36
CA ILE A 82 -1.79 3.90 6.92
C ILE A 82 -0.71 4.79 6.29
N ALA A 83 -0.47 4.61 5.00
CA ALA A 83 0.57 5.30 4.25
C ALA A 83 0.36 6.82 4.26
N SER A 84 1.21 7.55 4.98
CA SER A 84 1.09 9.00 5.14
C SER A 84 1.29 9.78 3.85
N GLU A 85 1.95 9.18 2.86
CA GLU A 85 2.26 9.75 1.56
C GLU A 85 1.16 9.52 0.51
N TRP A 86 0.10 8.80 0.86
CA TRP A 86 -1.06 8.55 0.01
C TRP A 86 -2.16 9.57 0.33
N THR A 87 -2.95 9.92 -0.68
CA THR A 87 -4.11 10.80 -0.51
C THR A 87 -5.37 9.94 -0.37
N TYR A 88 -5.73 9.58 0.86
CA TYR A 88 -7.02 8.97 1.17
C TYR A 88 -8.13 10.03 1.21
N CYS A 89 -7.80 11.18 1.78
CA CYS A 89 -8.64 12.38 1.79
C CYS A 89 -7.82 13.61 1.44
N GLU A 90 -8.44 14.52 0.70
CA GLU A 90 -7.87 15.83 0.36
C GLU A 90 -7.86 16.72 1.60
N THR A 91 -6.66 17.04 2.08
CA THR A 91 -6.44 17.81 3.33
C THR A 91 -5.67 19.11 3.09
N ASP A 92 -5.16 19.32 1.89
CA ASP A 92 -4.32 20.47 1.52
C ASP A 92 -5.13 21.69 1.02
N ILE A 93 -6.37 21.45 0.56
CA ILE A 93 -7.30 22.47 0.08
C ILE A 93 -7.72 23.41 1.24
N ASP A 94 -8.36 22.87 2.28
CA ASP A 94 -8.84 23.65 3.42
C ASP A 94 -7.73 23.84 4.47
N PRO A 95 -7.36 25.09 4.83
CA PRO A 95 -6.42 25.37 5.91
C PRO A 95 -6.77 24.70 7.26
N ALA A 96 -8.04 24.44 7.55
CA ALA A 96 -8.49 23.74 8.74
C ALA A 96 -8.09 22.25 8.71
N HIS A 97 -8.10 21.62 7.52
CA HIS A 97 -7.78 20.21 7.34
C HIS A 97 -6.28 19.92 7.19
N ARG A 98 -5.44 20.92 6.87
CA ARG A 98 -3.98 20.75 6.72
C ARG A 98 -3.25 20.20 7.94
N LYS A 99 -3.87 20.29 9.12
CA LYS A 99 -3.32 19.77 10.38
C LYS A 99 -3.64 18.30 10.61
N LEU A 100 -4.56 17.74 9.83
CA LEU A 100 -5.00 16.35 9.96
C LEU A 100 -3.96 15.42 9.32
N THR A 101 -3.66 14.32 10.00
CA THR A 101 -3.04 13.18 9.33
C THR A 101 -4.08 12.50 8.42
N GLN A 102 -3.63 11.74 7.44
CA GLN A 102 -4.52 10.97 6.56
C GLN A 102 -5.45 10.04 7.36
N LEU A 103 -4.94 9.35 8.39
CA LEU A 103 -5.78 8.53 9.26
C LEU A 103 -6.85 9.35 9.99
N GLN A 104 -6.49 10.53 10.51
CA GLN A 104 -7.45 11.41 11.18
C GLN A 104 -8.53 11.92 10.23
N ALA A 105 -8.17 12.26 8.99
CA ALA A 105 -9.10 12.70 7.97
C ALA A 105 -10.10 11.58 7.61
N VAL A 106 -9.60 10.36 7.34
CA VAL A 106 -10.43 9.18 7.08
C VAL A 106 -11.39 8.91 8.24
N VAL A 107 -10.91 8.91 9.48
CA VAL A 107 -11.76 8.68 10.67
C VAL A 107 -12.84 9.76 10.79
N ARG A 108 -12.51 11.03 10.56
CA ARG A 108 -13.48 12.14 10.63
C ARG A 108 -14.55 12.04 9.55
N TYR A 109 -14.16 11.66 8.34
CA TYR A 109 -15.07 11.41 7.23
C TYR A 109 -16.01 10.24 7.55
N LEU A 110 -15.47 9.08 7.90
CA LEU A 110 -16.26 7.86 8.19
C LEU A 110 -17.17 7.99 9.41
N THR A 111 -16.81 8.82 10.39
CA THR A 111 -17.66 9.10 11.56
C THR A 111 -18.68 10.22 11.34
N GLY A 112 -18.71 10.82 10.14
CA GLY A 112 -19.61 11.92 9.80
C GLY A 112 -19.29 13.23 10.54
N LYS A 113 -18.09 13.35 11.13
CA LYS A 113 -17.65 14.58 11.81
C LYS A 113 -17.26 15.67 10.81
N GLU A 114 -16.69 15.27 9.68
CA GLU A 114 -16.33 16.16 8.57
C GLU A 114 -16.86 15.52 7.27
N PRO A 115 -18.18 15.53 7.02
CA PRO A 115 -18.78 14.88 5.87
C PRO A 115 -18.42 15.55 4.54
N ASP A 116 -17.96 16.80 4.59
CA ASP A 116 -17.57 17.59 3.42
C ASP A 116 -16.12 17.34 2.97
N LEU A 117 -15.37 16.46 3.67
CA LEU A 117 -14.05 16.02 3.21
C LEU A 117 -14.18 15.23 1.90
N GLU A 118 -13.43 15.65 0.88
CA GLU A 118 -13.31 14.90 -0.36
C GLU A 118 -12.32 13.74 -0.15
N CYS A 119 -12.81 12.50 -0.24
CA CYS A 119 -12.00 11.30 -0.01
C CYS A 119 -12.15 10.29 -1.15
N ASP A 120 -11.10 9.52 -1.41
CA ASP A 120 -11.12 8.39 -2.34
C ASP A 120 -11.87 7.22 -1.71
N VAL A 121 -13.15 7.09 -2.06
CA VAL A 121 -14.05 6.06 -1.54
C VAL A 121 -13.53 4.66 -1.86
N GLN A 122 -12.94 4.43 -3.04
CA GLN A 122 -12.47 3.11 -3.44
C GLN A 122 -11.24 2.71 -2.62
N LEU A 123 -10.27 3.62 -2.47
CA LEU A 123 -9.10 3.40 -1.64
C LEU A 123 -9.47 3.19 -0.18
N MET A 124 -10.38 4.01 0.37
CA MET A 124 -10.87 3.83 1.75
C MET A 124 -11.54 2.48 1.96
N GLN A 125 -12.43 2.05 1.05
CA GLN A 125 -13.06 0.73 1.14
C GLN A 125 -12.03 -0.41 1.13
N GLN A 126 -11.00 -0.33 0.29
CA GLN A 126 -9.90 -1.31 0.31
C GLN A 126 -9.10 -1.27 1.61
N THR A 127 -8.89 -0.08 2.18
CA THR A 127 -8.18 0.10 3.45
C THR A 127 -8.95 -0.49 4.62
N LEU A 128 -10.27 -0.27 4.67
CA LEU A 128 -11.16 -0.86 5.67
C LEU A 128 -11.19 -2.38 5.53
N PHE A 129 -11.32 -2.90 4.31
CA PHE A 129 -11.28 -4.33 4.07
C PHE A 129 -9.95 -4.96 4.52
N ASP A 130 -8.83 -4.34 4.16
CA ASP A 130 -7.50 -4.78 4.58
C ASP A 130 -7.36 -4.76 6.10
N ALA A 131 -7.93 -3.76 6.79
CA ALA A 131 -7.91 -3.69 8.26
C ALA A 131 -8.58 -4.90 8.90
N VAL A 132 -9.77 -5.27 8.41
CA VAL A 132 -10.54 -6.42 8.90
C VAL A 132 -9.83 -7.74 8.60
N VAL A 133 -9.41 -7.95 7.35
CA VAL A 133 -8.77 -9.22 6.95
C VAL A 133 -7.45 -9.45 7.69
N THR A 134 -6.75 -8.38 8.06
CA THR A 134 -5.48 -8.46 8.77
C THR A 134 -5.61 -8.35 10.30
N ALA A 135 -6.81 -8.12 10.84
CA ALA A 135 -7.04 -8.05 12.29
C ALA A 135 -6.54 -9.28 13.08
N PRO A 136 -6.66 -10.53 12.58
CA PRO A 136 -6.15 -11.70 13.28
C PRO A 136 -4.61 -11.74 13.47
N MET A 137 -3.86 -10.85 12.81
CA MET A 137 -2.39 -10.84 12.86
C MET A 137 -1.85 -10.53 14.25
N GLU A 138 -2.51 -9.65 15.02
CA GLU A 138 -2.08 -9.31 16.39
C GLU A 138 -2.05 -10.56 17.28
N ALA A 139 -3.16 -11.32 17.29
CA ALA A 139 -3.28 -12.55 18.06
C ALA A 139 -2.29 -13.62 17.58
N TYR A 140 -2.10 -13.75 16.26
CA TYR A 140 -1.14 -14.68 15.68
C TYR A 140 0.31 -14.39 16.10
N TRP A 141 0.74 -13.13 15.97
CA TRP A 141 2.08 -12.71 16.40
C TRP A 141 2.29 -12.84 17.91
N THR A 142 1.27 -12.55 18.70
CA THR A 142 1.31 -12.76 20.16
C THR A 142 1.44 -14.24 20.52
N ALA A 143 0.70 -15.13 19.84
CA ALA A 143 0.81 -16.57 20.07
C ALA A 143 2.19 -17.12 19.69
N LEU A 144 2.80 -16.62 18.60
CA LEU A 144 4.17 -16.97 18.21
C LEU A 144 5.20 -16.56 19.27
N MET A 145 5.02 -15.41 19.91
CA MET A 145 5.88 -14.94 21.00
C MET A 145 5.78 -15.81 22.25
N LEU A 146 4.56 -16.22 22.61
CA LEU A 146 4.33 -17.05 23.79
C LEU A 146 4.84 -18.49 23.62
N ASN A 147 4.98 -18.95 22.37
CA ASN A 147 5.58 -20.24 22.07
C ASN A 147 7.11 -20.09 21.94
N THR A 148 7.83 -20.45 22.99
CA THR A 148 9.30 -20.39 23.07
C THR A 148 10.05 -21.19 22.01
N SER A 149 9.37 -22.10 21.30
CA SER A 149 9.92 -22.84 20.16
C SER A 149 9.56 -22.24 18.79
N GLY A 150 8.59 -21.33 18.74
CA GLY A 150 8.01 -20.77 17.52
C GLY A 150 8.75 -19.56 16.97
N MET A 151 9.29 -18.68 17.82
CA MET A 151 10.04 -17.52 17.38
C MET A 151 11.54 -17.81 17.29
N LYS A 152 12.11 -17.60 16.10
CA LYS A 152 13.55 -17.70 15.90
C LYS A 152 14.27 -16.63 16.71
N GLU A 153 15.38 -17.01 17.33
CA GLU A 153 16.29 -16.08 17.99
C GLU A 153 16.72 -14.97 17.02
N GLY A 154 16.67 -13.70 17.47
CA GLY A 154 17.05 -12.53 16.67
C GLY A 154 15.90 -11.84 15.89
N VAL A 155 14.66 -12.33 15.97
CA VAL A 155 13.51 -11.61 15.38
C VAL A 155 13.06 -10.48 16.32
N GLU A 156 13.22 -9.23 15.89
CA GLU A 156 12.89 -8.04 16.69
C GLU A 156 11.53 -7.41 16.33
N THR A 157 11.06 -7.59 15.10
CA THR A 157 9.83 -6.97 14.60
C THR A 157 9.22 -7.84 13.51
N ALA A 158 7.91 -8.01 13.56
CA ALA A 158 7.10 -8.49 12.44
C ALA A 158 6.26 -7.34 11.90
N PHE A 159 6.03 -7.33 10.59
CA PHE A 159 5.13 -6.38 9.96
C PHE A 159 4.40 -7.03 8.79
N LEU A 160 3.24 -6.47 8.46
CA LEU A 160 2.44 -6.83 7.31
C LEU A 160 1.99 -5.54 6.64
N GLY A 161 2.46 -5.31 5.42
CA GLY A 161 2.01 -4.21 4.57
C GLY A 161 1.03 -4.73 3.52
N THR A 162 -0.07 -4.00 3.31
CA THR A 162 -1.06 -4.34 2.29
C THR A 162 -0.97 -3.39 1.10
N ARG A 163 -1.73 -3.71 0.05
CA ARG A 163 -1.77 -2.89 -1.16
C ARG A 163 -2.45 -1.55 -0.95
N SER A 164 -3.38 -1.41 0.01
CA SER A 164 -4.07 -0.14 0.28
C SER A 164 -3.23 0.84 1.10
N GLY A 165 -1.96 0.52 1.41
CA GLY A 165 -1.08 1.35 2.23
C GLY A 165 -1.21 1.11 3.73
N LEU A 166 -2.01 0.13 4.15
CA LEU A 166 -2.12 -0.29 5.54
C LEU A 166 -0.87 -1.09 5.96
N ILE A 167 -0.32 -0.76 7.12
CA ILE A 167 0.81 -1.47 7.72
C ILE A 167 0.46 -1.83 9.16
N ARG A 168 0.45 -3.12 9.46
CA ARG A 168 0.47 -3.64 10.83
C ARG A 168 1.89 -3.98 11.24
N PHE A 169 2.26 -3.70 12.49
CA PHE A 169 3.57 -4.07 13.01
C PHE A 169 3.51 -4.50 14.48
N GLN A 170 4.28 -5.54 14.80
CA GLN A 170 4.51 -6.00 16.16
C GLN A 170 6.00 -5.91 16.47
N ARG A 171 6.35 -5.16 17.52
CA ARG A 171 7.71 -5.15 18.05
C ARG A 171 7.83 -6.20 19.15
N TYR A 172 8.87 -7.02 19.05
CA TYR A 172 9.22 -8.05 20.01
C TYR A 172 10.39 -7.63 20.91
N ALA A 173 11.19 -6.66 20.45
CA ALA A 173 12.28 -6.07 21.21
C ALA A 173 11.73 -5.36 22.47
N GLY A 174 12.00 -5.94 23.63
CA GLY A 174 11.49 -5.48 24.93
C GLY A 174 11.31 -6.59 25.96
N ILE A 175 11.21 -7.86 25.54
CA ILE A 175 11.13 -9.00 26.47
C ILE A 175 12.56 -9.52 26.74
N GLU A 176 13.25 -8.77 27.60
CA GLU A 176 14.36 -9.26 28.43
C GLU A 176 15.67 -9.69 27.74
N LYS A 177 16.59 -8.72 27.71
CA LYS A 177 17.95 -8.97 28.24
C LYS A 177 17.91 -9.32 29.75
N ARG A 178 17.07 -10.25 30.20
CA ARG A 178 17.30 -10.99 31.45
C ARG A 178 18.11 -12.22 31.07
N VAL A 179 19.35 -11.95 30.72
CA VAL A 179 20.42 -12.88 31.03
C VAL A 179 20.38 -13.02 32.54
N ALA A 180 19.74 -14.09 33.03
CA ALA A 180 20.02 -14.57 34.37
C ALA A 180 21.52 -14.93 34.39
N LYS A 181 22.30 -14.04 34.99
CA LYS A 181 23.53 -14.42 35.66
C LYS A 181 23.17 -15.03 37.00
#